data_AF-A0A944WA73-F1
#
_entry.id   AF-A0A944WA73-F1
#
_cell.length_a   1.000
_cell.length_b   1.000
_cell.length_c   1.000
_cell.angle_alpha   90.00
_cell.angle_beta   90.00
_cell.angle_gamma   90.00
#
_symmetry.space_group_name_H-M   'P 1'
#
loop_
_entity.id
_entity.type
_entity.pdbx_description
1 polymer ?
#
loop_
_entity_poly.entity_id
_entity_poly.type
_entity_poly.pdbx_seq_one_letter_code
_entity_poly.pdbx_strand_id
1 'polypeptide(L)' 'VFNQLDDDHVTSKLPALIIVEKNQSSFASQARLSDLHMLLHQPIKVRELRSALMKVIGRS' A
#
# COMPACT_ATOMS: atom_id res chain seq x y z
N VAL A 1 6.68 2.93 17.63
CA VAL A 1 5.49 2.71 16.79
C VAL A 1 6.00 2.30 15.42
N PHE A 2 5.67 1.11 14.94
CA PHE A 2 6.20 0.58 13.68
C PHE A 2 5.22 0.94 12.55
N ASN A 3 5.74 1.49 11.44
CA ASN A 3 4.99 1.88 10.22
C ASN A 3 4.16 3.18 10.33
N GLN A 4 4.78 4.30 10.68
CA GLN A 4 4.23 5.62 10.34
C GLN A 4 4.49 5.92 8.86
N LEU A 5 3.73 5.28 7.99
CA LEU A 5 3.60 5.72 6.60
C LEU A 5 2.83 7.05 6.67
N ASP A 6 3.44 8.14 6.18
CA ASP A 6 2.87 9.52 6.09
C ASP A 6 3.34 10.56 7.13
N ASP A 7 4.05 10.22 8.23
CA ASP A 7 4.61 11.26 9.14
C ASP A 7 5.88 11.93 8.57
N ASP A 8 6.63 11.22 7.73
CA ASP A 8 7.76 11.80 7.02
C ASP A 8 7.31 12.24 5.63
N HIS A 9 7.36 13.56 5.37
CA HIS A 9 7.13 14.24 4.08
C HIS A 9 7.84 13.59 2.87
N VAL A 10 8.82 12.72 3.12
CA VAL A 10 9.58 11.95 2.14
C VAL A 10 8.84 10.70 1.67
N THR A 11 8.10 10.02 2.54
CA THR A 11 7.49 8.70 2.26
C THR A 11 6.14 8.80 1.55
N SER A 12 5.42 9.91 1.71
CA SER A 12 4.15 10.18 1.04
C SER A 12 4.28 10.25 -0.49
N LYS A 13 5.46 10.65 -0.97
CA LYS A 13 5.81 10.74 -2.39
C LYS A 13 6.37 9.45 -2.98
N LEU A 14 6.62 8.44 -2.15
CA LEU A 14 7.18 7.18 -2.62
C LEU A 14 6.05 6.21 -2.99
N PRO A 15 6.09 5.62 -4.19
CA PRO A 15 5.18 4.56 -4.56
C PRO A 15 5.33 3.37 -3.61
N ALA A 16 4.23 2.89 -3.04
CA ALA A 16 4.26 1.83 -2.03
C ALA A 16 3.11 0.83 -2.17
N LEU A 17 3.40 -0.43 -1.84
CA LEU A 17 2.40 -1.48 -1.67
C LEU A 17 2.29 -1.84 -0.20
N ILE A 18 1.09 -1.67 0.35
CA ILE A 18 0.79 -2.01 1.74
C ILE A 18 0.08 -3.36 1.75
N ILE A 19 0.68 -4.33 2.43
CA ILE A 19 0.13 -5.66 2.58
C ILE A 19 -0.54 -5.77 3.94
N VAL A 20 -1.83 -6.10 3.97
CA VAL A 20 -2.60 -6.23 5.21
C VAL A 20 -3.23 -7.62 5.32
N GLU A 21 -3.40 -8.07 6.56
CA GLU A 21 -4.17 -9.27 6.88
C GLU A 21 -5.67 -9.06 6.64
N LYS A 22 -6.41 -10.13 6.30
CA LYS A 22 -7.89 -10.04 6.07
C LYS A 22 -8.64 -9.41 7.24
N ASN A 23 -8.16 -9.68 8.44
CA ASN A 23 -8.82 -9.30 9.69
C ASN A 23 -8.46 -7.86 10.11
N GLN A 24 -7.60 -7.17 9.34
CA GLN A 24 -7.13 -5.81 9.59
C GLN A 24 -7.67 -4.80 8.56
N SER A 25 -8.81 -5.11 7.92
CA SER A 25 -9.47 -4.20 6.96
C SER A 25 -9.78 -2.81 7.55
N SER A 26 -10.00 -2.71 8.86
CA SER A 26 -10.19 -1.43 9.55
C SER A 26 -8.92 -0.55 9.51
N PHE A 27 -7.72 -1.14 9.65
CA PHE A 27 -6.45 -0.41 9.51
C PHE A 27 -6.25 0.11 8.09
N ALA A 28 -6.63 -0.69 7.09
CA ALA A 28 -6.59 -0.29 5.67
C ALA A 28 -7.47 0.95 5.40
N SER A 29 -8.67 1.00 6.00
CA SER A 29 -9.61 2.11 5.80
C SER A 29 -9.19 3.41 6.51
N GLN A 30 -8.34 3.31 7.53
CA GLN A 30 -7.86 4.46 8.32
C GLN A 30 -6.49 4.96 7.86
N ALA A 31 -5.74 4.15 7.11
CA ALA A 31 -4.52 4.59 6.47
C ALA A 31 -4.84 5.69 5.44
N ARG A 32 -4.24 6.86 5.59
CA ARG A 32 -4.27 7.92 4.58
C ARG A 32 -3.37 7.49 3.42
N LEU A 33 -3.94 6.72 2.49
CA LEU A 33 -3.23 6.29 1.29
C LEU A 33 -3.15 7.47 0.33
N SER A 34 -1.94 7.86 -0.07
CA SER A 34 -1.76 8.77 -1.19
C SER A 34 -2.11 8.06 -2.50
N ASP A 35 -2.31 8.81 -3.59
CA ASP A 35 -2.59 8.23 -4.93
C ASP A 35 -1.46 7.32 -5.46
N LEU A 36 -0.30 7.33 -4.78
CA LEU A 36 0.89 6.52 -5.07
C LEU A 36 0.94 5.22 -4.26
N HIS A 37 0.00 5.03 -3.33
CA HIS A 37 -0.05 3.84 -2.47
C HIS A 37 -1.19 2.91 -2.89
N MET A 38 -0.91 1.62 -2.91
CA MET A 38 -1.92 0.60 -3.14
C MET A 38 -1.92 -0.42 -2.00
N LEU A 39 -3.12 -0.88 -1.66
CA LEU A 39 -3.33 -1.84 -0.59
C LEU A 39 -3.67 -3.22 -1.16
N LEU A 40 -3.04 -4.25 -0.61
CA LEU A 40 -3.23 -5.66 -0.96
C LEU A 40 -3.60 -6.46 0.29
N HIS A 41 -4.64 -7.29 0.16
CA HIS A 41 -5.06 -8.17 1.24
C HIS A 41 -4.41 -9.54 1.10
N GLN A 42 -3.93 -10.10 2.21
CA GLN A 42 -3.51 -11.49 2.23
C GLN A 42 -4.71 -12.46 2.14
N PRO A 43 -4.52 -13.68 1.61
CA PRO A 43 -3.33 -14.13 0.89
C PRO A 43 -3.27 -13.51 -0.51
N ILE A 44 -2.09 -13.06 -0.90
CA ILE A 44 -1.88 -12.36 -2.18
C ILE A 44 -1.58 -13.37 -3.29
N LYS A 45 -2.30 -13.27 -4.41
CA LYS A 45 -1.98 -14.03 -5.63
C LYS A 45 -0.86 -13.35 -6.40
N VAL A 46 0.05 -14.13 -7.00
CA VAL A 46 1.16 -13.59 -7.82
C VAL A 46 0.68 -12.67 -8.94
N ARG A 47 -0.46 -13.00 -9.59
CA ARG A 47 -1.06 -12.14 -10.63
C ARG A 47 -1.53 -10.78 -10.09
N GLU A 48 -2.07 -10.78 -8.86
CA GLU A 48 -2.56 -9.58 -8.19
C GLU A 48 -1.40 -8.68 -7.77
N LEU A 49 -0.36 -9.28 -7.18
CA LEU A 49 0.90 -8.59 -6.86
C LEU A 49 1.53 -7.93 -8.10
N ARG A 50 1.65 -8.69 -9.20
CA ARG A 50 2.19 -8.17 -10.47
C ARG A 50 1.37 -6.98 -10.98
N SER A 51 0.05 -7.07 -10.96
CA SER A 51 -0.82 -5.97 -11.42
C SER A 51 -0.65 -4.73 -10.55
N ALA A 52 -0.56 -4.90 -9.23
CA ALA A 52 -0.39 -3.81 -8.29
C ALA A 52 0.99 -3.14 -8.44
N LEU A 53 2.05 -3.92 -8.59
CA LEU A 53 3.40 -3.41 -8.87
C LEU A 53 3.44 -2.59 -10.16
N MET A 54 2.83 -3.09 -11.24
CA MET A 54 2.78 -2.35 -12.52
C MET A 54 2.02 -1.03 -12.41
N LYS A 55 0.93 -0.98 -11.61
CA LYS A 55 0.14 0.24 -11.39
C LYS A 55 0.88 1.27 -10.56
N VAL A 56 1.63 0.82 -9.56
CA VAL A 56 2.36 1.69 -8.63
C VAL A 56 3.66 2.22 -9.27
N ILE A 57 4.40 1.37 -9.99
CA ILE A 57 5.65 1.76 -10.67
C ILE A 57 5.38 2.51 -11.97
N GLY A 58 4.40 2.08 -12.77
CA GLY A 58 4.10 2.68 -14.08
C GLY A 58 3.42 4.06 -14.03
N ARG A 59 3.15 4.58 -12.84
CA ARG A 59 2.64 5.95 -12.61
C ARG A 59 3.75 6.94 -12.23
N SER A 60 5.01 6.49 -12.16
CA SER A 60 6.19 7.29 -11.82
C SER A 60 6.80 7.95 -13.06
#